data_AF-A0A7V3NZ91-F1
#
_entry.id   AF-A0A7V3NZ91-F1
#
_cell.length_a   1.000
_cell.length_b   1.000
_cell.length_c   1.000
_cell.angle_alpha   90.00
_cell.angle_beta   90.00
_cell.angle_gamma   90.00
#
_symmetry.space_group_name_H-M   'P 1'
#
loop_
_entity.id
_entity.type
_entity.pdbx_description
1 polymer ?
#
loop_
_entity_poly.entity_id
_entity_poly.type
_entity_poly.pdbx_seq_one_letter_code
_entity_poly.pdbx_strand_id
1 'polypeptide(L)'
;METGFRFVVEKVFTIPGRGVVVSGRVESGTISVGEELGFLGTEGQWVRAMVVAIEVSRRLVEQAEAGQQASFLLQGVKKEQITLGTILVEVPSVPSAPPTPQLPIPESTQTTHLPSVSYPGSNRAIQPSSGVGRTLLFLLIGLIIILLLLIAQGKLDPKKWDPRKMKFEQKQLTMPQPFPEVVS
;
A
#
# COMPACT_ATOMS: atom_id res chain seq x y z
N MET A 1 -21.85 29.82 13.15
CA MET A 1 -21.75 28.91 11.98
C MET A 1 -20.54 28.05 12.25
N GLU A 2 -20.70 26.74 12.44
CA GLU A 2 -19.53 25.87 12.37
C GLU A 2 -19.00 25.91 10.94
N THR A 3 -17.79 26.43 10.78
CA THR A 3 -17.16 26.56 9.47
C THR A 3 -16.42 25.26 9.20
N GLY A 4 -16.89 24.49 8.22
CA GLY A 4 -16.23 23.24 7.81
C GLY A 4 -14.77 23.44 7.38
N PHE A 5 -14.05 22.33 7.21
CA PHE A 5 -12.63 22.41 6.86
C PHE A 5 -12.40 23.11 5.51
N ARG A 6 -11.47 24.06 5.49
CA ARG A 6 -10.96 24.71 4.27
C ARG A 6 -9.46 24.88 4.33
N PHE A 7 -8.80 24.52 3.25
CA PHE A 7 -7.36 24.68 3.08
C PHE A 7 -7.02 25.27 1.73
N VAL A 8 -6.25 26.36 1.72
CA VAL A 8 -5.81 27.04 0.50
C VAL A 8 -4.45 26.52 0.10
N VAL A 9 -4.37 25.96 -1.10
CA VAL A 9 -3.13 25.41 -1.65
C VAL A 9 -2.22 26.53 -2.14
N GLU A 10 -1.00 26.58 -1.61
CA GLU A 10 0.03 27.54 -2.03
C GLU A 10 1.11 26.88 -2.89
N LYS A 11 1.40 25.59 -2.66
CA LYS A 11 2.40 24.84 -3.42
C LYS A 11 1.94 23.40 -3.64
N VAL A 12 2.36 22.83 -4.77
CA VAL A 12 2.05 21.46 -5.17
C VAL A 12 3.33 20.76 -5.61
N PHE A 13 3.59 19.59 -5.04
CA PHE A 13 4.72 18.73 -5.35
C PHE A 13 4.25 17.30 -5.58
N THR A 14 5.08 16.49 -6.22
CA THR A 14 4.81 15.05 -6.39
C THR A 14 5.98 14.27 -5.86
N ILE A 15 5.69 13.26 -5.04
CA ILE A 15 6.67 12.29 -4.61
C ILE A 15 6.42 11.01 -5.41
N PRO A 16 7.34 10.64 -6.33
CA PRO A 16 7.20 9.42 -7.13
C PRO A 16 6.86 8.20 -6.27
N GLY A 17 5.80 7.49 -6.62
CA GLY A 17 5.35 6.29 -5.91
C GLY A 17 4.71 6.52 -4.54
N ARG A 18 4.58 7.76 -4.05
CA ARG A 18 3.88 8.06 -2.78
C ARG A 18 2.61 8.88 -2.96
N GLY A 19 2.62 9.88 -3.84
CA GLY A 19 1.44 10.72 -4.07
C GLY A 19 1.79 12.18 -4.34
N VAL A 20 0.80 13.04 -4.15
CA VAL A 20 0.91 14.50 -4.34
C VAL A 20 1.00 15.16 -2.97
N VAL A 21 1.99 16.02 -2.76
CA VAL A 21 2.09 16.84 -1.56
C VAL A 21 1.60 18.23 -1.88
N VAL A 22 0.67 18.74 -1.07
CA VAL A 22 0.23 20.12 -1.13
C VAL A 22 0.67 20.84 0.14
N SER A 23 1.09 22.10 0.02
CA SER A 23 1.42 22.95 1.16
C SER A 23 0.60 24.24 1.09
N GLY A 24 0.22 24.76 2.24
CA GLY A 24 -0.65 25.93 2.31
C GLY A 24 -1.13 26.22 3.72
N ARG A 25 -2.25 26.92 3.83
CA ARG A 25 -2.82 27.38 5.10
C ARG A 25 -4.21 26.79 5.31
N VAL A 26 -4.45 26.29 6.52
CA VAL A 26 -5.80 25.93 6.96
C VAL A 26 -6.53 27.22 7.30
N GLU A 27 -7.57 27.56 6.54
CA GLU A 27 -8.38 28.75 6.78
C GLU A 27 -9.45 28.51 7.84
N SER A 28 -10.04 27.32 7.85
CA SER A 28 -11.10 26.96 8.80
C SER A 28 -11.17 25.46 9.05
N GLY A 29 -11.81 25.09 10.16
CA GLY A 29 -12.04 23.71 10.56
C GLY A 29 -10.75 22.95 10.93
N THR A 30 -10.88 21.64 10.96
CA THR A 30 -9.82 20.72 11.35
C THR A 30 -9.87 19.47 10.48
N ILE A 31 -8.72 18.89 10.13
CA ILE A 31 -8.63 17.64 9.36
C ILE A 31 -7.62 16.69 10.00
N SER A 32 -7.92 15.40 9.97
CA SER A 32 -7.10 14.33 10.54
C SER A 32 -6.49 13.43 9.46
N VAL A 33 -5.40 12.74 9.78
CA VAL A 33 -4.85 11.69 8.93
C VAL A 33 -5.91 10.60 8.70
N GLY A 34 -6.02 10.12 7.46
CA GLY A 34 -6.97 9.09 7.04
C GLY A 34 -8.31 9.63 6.52
N GLU A 35 -8.61 10.92 6.73
CA GLU A 35 -9.83 11.54 6.23
C GLU A 35 -9.76 11.86 4.73
N GLU A 36 -10.92 12.02 4.10
CA GLU A 36 -11.03 12.43 2.69
C GLU A 36 -11.25 13.94 2.56
N LEU A 37 -10.52 14.54 1.63
CA LEU A 37 -10.70 15.90 1.16
C LEU A 37 -11.21 15.90 -0.28
N GLY A 38 -11.89 16.97 -0.65
CA GLY A 38 -12.43 17.18 -1.99
C GLY A 38 -12.06 18.55 -2.53
N PHE A 39 -11.97 18.65 -3.85
CA PHE A 39 -11.72 19.91 -4.54
C PHE A 39 -12.23 19.86 -5.98
N LEU A 40 -12.39 21.04 -6.57
CA LEU A 40 -12.65 21.20 -7.99
C LEU A 40 -11.34 21.05 -8.76
N GLY A 41 -11.22 20.01 -9.57
CA GLY A 41 -10.06 19.77 -10.40
C GLY A 41 -9.95 20.78 -11.55
N THR A 42 -8.77 20.87 -12.16
CA THR A 42 -8.46 21.79 -13.27
C THR A 42 -9.37 21.66 -14.49
N GLU A 43 -9.90 20.47 -14.74
CA GLU A 43 -10.86 20.15 -15.81
C GLU A 43 -12.34 20.32 -15.38
N GLY A 44 -12.60 20.78 -14.15
CA GLY A 44 -13.94 21.09 -13.65
C GLY A 44 -14.68 19.92 -12.99
N GLN A 45 -14.10 18.72 -12.93
CA GLN A 45 -14.65 17.61 -12.14
C GLN A 45 -14.40 17.75 -10.64
N TRP A 46 -15.29 17.19 -9.84
CA TRP A 46 -15.02 16.98 -8.41
C TRP A 46 -14.01 15.84 -8.23
N VAL A 47 -12.93 16.09 -7.50
CA VAL A 47 -11.88 15.12 -7.19
C VAL A 47 -11.83 14.88 -5.70
N ARG A 48 -11.71 13.61 -5.29
CA ARG A 48 -11.48 13.22 -3.90
C ARG A 48 -10.04 12.80 -3.67
N ALA A 49 -9.54 13.03 -2.48
CA ALA A 49 -8.17 12.75 -2.07
C ALA A 49 -8.16 12.22 -0.64
N MET A 50 -7.43 11.14 -0.38
CA MET A 50 -7.22 10.67 0.99
C MET A 50 -5.98 11.36 1.59
N VAL A 51 -6.11 11.86 2.82
CA VAL A 51 -5.00 12.42 3.59
C VAL A 51 -4.19 11.29 4.19
N VAL A 52 -2.96 11.08 3.70
CA VAL A 52 -2.07 10.01 4.17
C VAL A 52 -1.17 10.47 5.30
N ALA A 53 -0.72 11.73 5.26
CA ALA A 53 0.13 12.31 6.29
C ALA A 53 -0.05 13.82 6.35
N ILE A 54 0.09 14.38 7.54
CA ILE A 54 0.01 15.82 7.80
C ILE A 54 1.33 16.29 8.41
N GLU A 55 1.86 17.41 7.90
CA GLU A 55 3.05 18.07 8.43
C GLU A 55 2.73 19.52 8.80
N VAL A 56 2.99 19.91 10.04
CA VAL A 56 2.86 21.29 10.52
C VAL A 56 4.21 21.74 11.08
N SER A 57 4.76 22.84 10.57
CA SER A 57 6.04 23.39 11.03
C SER A 57 7.21 22.38 11.06
N ARG A 58 7.32 21.51 10.05
CA ARG A 58 8.34 20.45 9.93
C ARG A 58 8.20 19.30 10.93
N ARG A 59 7.00 19.08 11.45
CA ARG A 59 6.67 17.93 12.31
C ARG A 59 5.47 17.19 11.74
N LEU A 60 5.55 15.87 11.72
CA LEU A 60 4.39 15.02 11.46
C LEU A 60 3.42 15.13 12.63
N VAL A 61 2.15 15.33 12.32
CA VAL A 61 1.06 15.45 13.28
C VAL A 61 -0.13 14.61 12.81
N GLU A 62 -0.98 14.21 13.74
CA GLU A 62 -2.20 13.45 13.42
C GLU A 62 -3.31 14.35 12.87
N GLN A 63 -3.24 15.65 13.12
CA GLN A 63 -4.31 16.60 12.85
C GLN A 63 -3.75 18.01 12.56
N ALA A 64 -4.41 18.74 11.66
CA ALA A 64 -4.17 20.16 11.41
C ALA A 64 -5.44 21.00 11.59
N GLU A 65 -5.28 22.19 12.15
CA GLU A 65 -6.38 23.09 12.53
C GLU A 65 -6.21 24.49 11.90
N ALA A 66 -7.30 25.25 11.91
CA ALA A 66 -7.36 26.61 11.38
C ALA A 66 -6.20 27.51 11.89
N GLY A 67 -5.66 28.30 10.97
CA GLY A 67 -4.55 29.22 11.21
C GLY A 67 -3.16 28.60 11.02
N GLN A 68 -3.05 27.27 10.92
CA GLN A 68 -1.77 26.59 10.75
C GLN A 68 -1.28 26.59 9.30
N GLN A 69 0.04 26.70 9.14
CA GLN A 69 0.71 26.37 7.89
C GLN A 69 0.99 24.87 7.87
N ALA A 70 0.34 24.15 6.96
CA ALA A 70 0.38 22.70 6.90
C ALA A 70 0.75 22.20 5.50
N SER A 71 1.25 20.96 5.46
CA SER A 71 1.41 20.19 4.23
C SER A 71 0.70 18.85 4.34
N PHE A 72 0.06 18.42 3.28
CA PHE A 72 -0.67 17.15 3.22
C PHE A 72 -0.10 16.26 2.12
N LEU A 73 0.22 15.02 2.47
CA LEU A 73 0.43 13.97 1.48
C LEU A 73 -0.93 13.39 1.08
N LEU A 74 -1.30 13.58 -0.18
CA LEU A 74 -2.56 13.15 -0.75
C LEU A 74 -2.38 11.93 -1.65
N GLN A 75 -3.29 10.97 -1.52
CA GLN A 75 -3.40 9.80 -2.37
C GLN A 75 -4.67 9.84 -3.23
N GLY A 76 -4.60 9.25 -4.43
CA GLY A 76 -5.72 9.22 -5.39
C GLY A 76 -5.79 10.42 -6.32
N VAL A 77 -4.83 11.34 -6.23
CA VAL A 77 -4.77 12.57 -7.01
C VAL A 77 -3.51 12.61 -7.87
N LYS A 78 -3.63 13.17 -9.08
CA LYS A 78 -2.50 13.50 -9.96
C LYS A 78 -2.16 14.98 -9.84
N LYS A 79 -0.88 15.33 -10.06
CA LYS A 79 -0.40 16.71 -9.95
C LYS A 79 -1.17 17.66 -10.87
N GLU A 80 -1.54 17.21 -12.06
CA GLU A 80 -2.19 18.03 -13.09
C GLU A 80 -3.62 18.44 -12.71
N GLN A 81 -4.22 17.74 -11.73
CA GLN A 81 -5.58 18.00 -11.27
C GLN A 81 -5.65 19.14 -10.26
N ILE A 82 -4.52 19.54 -9.66
CA ILE A 82 -4.47 20.49 -8.54
C ILE A 82 -3.40 21.57 -8.77
N THR A 83 -3.74 22.82 -8.49
CA THR A 83 -2.87 23.97 -8.75
C THR A 83 -2.80 24.89 -7.53
N LEU A 84 -1.90 25.88 -7.59
CA LEU A 84 -1.89 26.97 -6.62
C LEU A 84 -3.26 27.68 -6.63
N GLY A 85 -3.76 28.01 -5.45
CA GLY A 85 -5.06 28.64 -5.24
C GLY A 85 -6.23 27.66 -5.18
N THR A 86 -6.03 26.37 -5.45
CA THR A 86 -7.07 25.36 -5.23
C THR A 86 -7.47 25.35 -3.75
N ILE A 87 -8.77 25.26 -3.49
CA ILE A 87 -9.33 25.15 -2.14
C ILE A 87 -9.72 23.69 -1.91
N LEU A 88 -9.09 23.06 -0.91
CA LEU A 88 -9.50 21.75 -0.41
C LEU A 88 -10.56 21.93 0.67
N VAL A 89 -11.58 21.09 0.63
CA VAL A 89 -12.67 21.09 1.62
C VAL A 89 -12.92 19.68 2.12
N GLU A 90 -13.53 19.60 3.30
CA GLU A 90 -14.07 18.34 3.81
C GLU A 90 -15.06 17.72 2.81
N VAL A 91 -14.93 16.43 2.56
CA VAL A 91 -15.98 15.69 1.85
C VAL A 91 -17.00 15.24 2.89
N PRO A 92 -18.30 15.50 2.70
CA PRO A 92 -19.30 14.96 3.61
C PRO A 92 -19.14 13.44 3.65
N SER A 93 -18.93 12.91 4.86
CA SER A 93 -18.87 11.48 5.10
C SER A 93 -20.16 10.85 4.56
N VAL A 94 -20.06 10.13 3.45
CA VAL A 94 -21.15 9.26 3.01
C VAL A 94 -21.29 8.24 4.11
N PRO A 95 -22.44 8.13 4.80
CA PRO A 95 -22.61 7.12 5.82
C PRO A 95 -22.32 5.77 5.16
N SER A 96 -21.26 5.09 5.62
CA SER A 96 -21.11 3.66 5.38
C SER A 96 -22.47 3.06 5.70
N ALA A 97 -23.04 2.29 4.77
CA ALA A 97 -24.42 1.80 4.79
C ALA A 97 -24.95 1.58 6.23
N PRO A 98 -26.21 1.98 6.53
CA PRO A 98 -26.75 1.89 7.89
C PRO A 98 -26.39 0.55 8.50
N PRO A 99 -25.95 0.49 9.78
CA PRO A 99 -25.67 -0.78 10.42
C PRO A 99 -26.86 -1.69 10.14
N THR A 100 -26.62 -2.82 9.45
CA THR A 100 -27.68 -3.75 9.09
C THR A 100 -28.52 -3.94 10.34
N PRO A 101 -29.84 -3.64 10.32
CA PRO A 101 -30.67 -3.85 11.49
C PRO A 101 -30.40 -5.26 11.98
N GLN A 102 -29.84 -5.39 13.19
CA GLN A 102 -29.78 -6.70 13.82
C GLN A 102 -31.25 -7.06 14.02
N LEU A 103 -31.78 -7.88 13.13
CA LEU A 103 -33.11 -8.46 13.31
C LEU A 103 -33.12 -9.04 14.73
N PRO A 104 -34.15 -8.75 15.55
CA PRO A 104 -34.25 -9.31 16.90
C PRO A 104 -33.98 -10.80 16.80
N ILE A 105 -32.95 -11.28 17.48
CA ILE A 105 -32.67 -12.71 17.58
C ILE A 105 -33.93 -13.30 18.24
N PRO A 106 -34.73 -14.14 17.55
CA PRO A 106 -35.91 -14.70 18.17
C PRO A 106 -35.45 -15.58 19.34
N GLU A 107 -35.89 -15.22 20.54
CA GLU A 107 -35.69 -15.96 21.77
C GLU A 107 -36.15 -17.41 21.57
N SER A 108 -35.27 -18.35 21.90
CA SER A 108 -35.42 -19.76 21.56
C SER A 108 -36.48 -20.40 22.46
N THR A 109 -37.73 -20.44 22.03
CA THR A 109 -38.72 -21.37 22.60
C THR A 109 -38.59 -22.72 21.91
N GLN A 110 -38.25 -23.74 22.69
CA GLN A 110 -38.02 -25.11 22.26
C GLN A 110 -39.29 -25.79 21.74
N THR A 111 -39.07 -26.82 20.90
CA THR A 111 -39.97 -27.95 20.59
C THR A 111 -40.77 -27.86 19.29
N THR A 112 -40.26 -28.48 18.22
CA THR A 112 -40.81 -29.70 17.59
C THR A 112 -39.98 -30.02 16.33
N HIS A 113 -39.62 -31.30 16.19
CA HIS A 113 -38.81 -31.90 15.14
C HIS A 113 -39.42 -31.72 13.74
N LEU A 114 -38.69 -31.15 12.79
CA LEU A 114 -38.90 -31.39 11.36
C LEU A 114 -37.54 -31.51 10.64
N PRO A 115 -37.43 -32.41 9.64
CA PRO A 115 -36.16 -32.81 9.06
C PRO A 115 -35.50 -31.68 8.28
N SER A 116 -34.20 -31.47 8.51
CA SER A 116 -33.39 -30.49 7.78
C SER A 116 -33.24 -30.90 6.32
N VAL A 117 -33.90 -30.17 5.42
CA VAL A 117 -33.58 -30.22 3.98
C VAL A 117 -32.30 -29.40 3.77
N SER A 118 -31.22 -30.09 3.43
CA SER A 118 -29.91 -29.49 3.16
C SER A 118 -29.86 -28.98 1.72
N TYR A 119 -29.80 -27.66 1.52
CA TYR A 119 -29.49 -27.07 0.22
C TYR A 119 -27.97 -26.90 0.06
N PRO A 120 -27.31 -27.54 -0.91
CA PRO A 120 -25.94 -27.23 -1.27
C PRO A 120 -25.95 -26.01 -2.19
N GLY A 121 -25.59 -24.83 -1.66
CA GLY A 121 -25.56 -23.58 -2.42
C GLY A 121 -24.76 -22.51 -1.71
N SER A 122 -23.46 -22.52 -1.97
CA SER A 122 -22.39 -21.76 -1.32
C SER A 122 -22.53 -20.24 -1.40
N ASN A 123 -22.86 -19.60 -0.28
CA ASN A 123 -22.47 -18.22 0.02
C ASN A 123 -21.37 -18.25 1.10
N ARG A 124 -20.12 -18.48 0.69
CA ARG A 124 -18.97 -18.13 1.51
C ARG A 124 -18.56 -16.71 1.13
N ALA A 125 -18.80 -15.77 2.03
CA ALA A 125 -18.05 -14.52 2.02
C ALA A 125 -16.57 -14.87 2.11
N ILE A 126 -15.83 -14.66 1.02
CA ILE A 126 -14.37 -14.74 1.02
C ILE A 126 -13.91 -13.47 1.74
N GLN A 127 -13.86 -13.55 3.06
CA GLN A 127 -13.08 -12.62 3.88
C GLN A 127 -11.62 -12.79 3.45
N PRO A 128 -10.91 -11.75 2.95
CA PRO A 128 -9.49 -11.86 2.67
C PRO A 128 -8.75 -11.98 4.01
N SER A 129 -8.57 -13.20 4.50
CA SER A 129 -7.70 -13.49 5.63
C SER A 129 -6.28 -13.09 5.27
N SER A 130 -5.76 -12.11 6.02
CA SER A 130 -4.34 -11.82 6.29
C SER A 130 -3.31 -12.00 5.15
N GLY A 131 -2.64 -10.88 4.84
CA GLY A 131 -1.75 -10.68 3.69
C GLY A 131 -0.40 -11.40 3.69
N VAL A 132 -0.36 -12.71 4.01
CA VAL A 132 0.87 -13.52 3.94
C VAL A 132 0.95 -14.31 2.62
N GLY A 133 -0.18 -14.78 2.08
CA GLY A 133 -0.19 -15.55 0.83
C GLY A 133 0.07 -14.71 -0.43
N ARG A 134 -0.41 -13.45 -0.44
CA ARG A 134 -0.24 -12.53 -1.57
C ARG A 134 1.19 -12.03 -1.70
N THR A 135 1.85 -11.72 -0.58
CA THR A 135 3.26 -11.31 -0.58
C THR A 135 4.16 -12.43 -1.08
N LEU A 136 3.91 -13.69 -0.67
CA LEU A 136 4.64 -14.85 -1.19
C LEU A 136 4.43 -15.05 -2.70
N LEU A 137 3.20 -14.85 -3.19
CA LEU A 137 2.88 -14.96 -4.61
C LEU A 137 3.61 -13.91 -5.45
N PHE A 138 3.62 -12.64 -5.01
CA PHE A 138 4.36 -11.58 -5.71
C PHE A 138 5.87 -11.78 -5.67
N LEU A 139 6.40 -12.30 -4.56
CA LEU A 139 7.83 -12.63 -4.44
C LEU A 139 8.20 -13.77 -5.39
N LEU A 140 7.38 -14.82 -5.47
CA LEU A 140 7.59 -15.94 -6.39
C LEU A 140 7.54 -15.50 -7.86
N ILE A 141 6.53 -14.70 -8.24
CA ILE A 141 6.39 -14.17 -9.60
C ILE A 141 7.57 -13.26 -9.94
N GLY A 142 7.98 -12.39 -9.02
CA GLY A 142 9.16 -11.52 -9.19
C GLY A 142 10.45 -12.31 -9.39
N LEU A 143 10.67 -13.37 -8.60
CA LEU A 143 11.83 -14.26 -8.73
C LEU A 143 11.84 -14.96 -10.09
N ILE A 144 10.69 -15.44 -10.56
CA ILE A 144 10.55 -16.10 -11.87
C ILE A 144 10.88 -15.14 -13.01
N ILE A 145 10.38 -13.89 -12.95
CA ILE A 145 10.66 -12.87 -13.97
C ILE A 145 12.16 -12.54 -14.00
N ILE A 146 12.79 -12.37 -12.84
CA ILE A 146 14.25 -12.12 -12.75
C ILE A 146 15.05 -13.29 -13.33
N LEU A 147 14.67 -14.54 -13.03
CA LEU A 147 15.32 -15.72 -13.57
C LEU A 147 15.18 -15.80 -15.10
N LEU A 148 13.98 -15.50 -15.63
CA LEU A 148 13.69 -15.52 -17.06
C LEU A 148 14.46 -14.42 -17.80
N LEU A 149 14.58 -13.24 -17.20
CA LEU A 149 15.44 -12.16 -17.71
C LEU A 149 16.91 -12.59 -17.72
N LEU A 150 17.43 -13.21 -16.66
CA LEU A 150 18.82 -13.67 -16.63
C LEU A 150 19.14 -14.75 -17.68
N ILE A 151 18.17 -15.63 -17.98
CA ILE A 151 18.27 -16.61 -19.06
C ILE A 151 18.22 -15.90 -20.43
N ALA A 152 17.32 -14.93 -20.61
CA ALA A 152 17.21 -14.15 -21.85
C ALA A 152 18.44 -13.28 -22.13
N GLN A 153 19.11 -12.79 -21.09
CA GLN A 153 20.40 -12.09 -21.20
C GLN A 153 21.59 -13.05 -21.44
N GLY A 154 21.35 -14.36 -21.60
CA GLY A 154 22.38 -15.37 -21.84
C GLY A 154 23.37 -15.57 -20.68
N LYS A 155 23.06 -14.98 -19.51
CA LYS A 155 23.92 -15.02 -18.32
C LYS A 155 23.76 -16.32 -17.53
N LEU A 156 22.62 -17.00 -17.70
CA LEU A 156 22.40 -18.39 -17.29
C LEU A 156 22.11 -19.25 -18.51
N ASP A 157 23.01 -20.18 -18.79
CA ASP A 157 22.86 -21.16 -19.86
C ASP A 157 22.71 -22.55 -19.19
N PRO A 158 21.48 -23.07 -19.01
CA PRO A 158 21.23 -24.27 -18.22
C PRO A 158 21.89 -25.53 -18.80
N LYS A 159 22.34 -25.46 -20.06
CA LYS A 159 23.02 -26.54 -20.77
C LYS A 159 24.53 -26.61 -20.47
N LYS A 160 25.12 -25.54 -19.90
CA LYS A 160 26.54 -25.49 -19.48
C LYS A 160 26.75 -25.97 -18.04
N TRP A 161 25.66 -26.16 -17.30
CA TRP A 161 25.67 -26.68 -15.94
C TRP A 161 25.92 -28.20 -15.96
N ASP A 162 27.17 -28.61 -15.67
CA ASP A 162 27.53 -30.02 -15.48
C ASP A 162 28.02 -30.23 -14.03
N PRO A 163 27.23 -30.86 -13.15
CA PRO A 163 27.61 -31.09 -11.75
C PRO A 163 28.80 -32.05 -11.60
N ARG A 164 29.22 -32.76 -12.66
CA ARG A 164 30.40 -33.63 -12.63
C ARG A 164 31.72 -32.87 -12.80
N LYS A 165 31.71 -31.70 -13.45
CA LYS A 165 32.91 -30.86 -13.60
C LYS A 165 33.34 -30.20 -12.28
N MET A 166 32.39 -29.96 -11.37
CA MET A 166 32.67 -29.35 -10.07
C MET A 166 33.55 -30.22 -9.15
N LYS A 167 33.56 -31.55 -9.34
CA LYS A 167 34.41 -32.46 -8.54
C LYS A 167 35.87 -32.53 -8.99
N PHE A 168 36.19 -32.04 -10.18
CA PHE A 168 37.56 -32.15 -10.73
C PHE A 168 38.49 -31.02 -10.27
N GLU A 169 37.97 -29.83 -9.98
CA GLU A 169 38.79 -28.69 -9.53
C GLU A 169 39.30 -28.84 -8.10
N GLN A 170 38.57 -29.53 -7.22
CA GLN A 170 39.01 -29.75 -5.83
C GLN A 170 40.17 -30.73 -5.69
N LYS A 171 40.47 -31.56 -6.70
CA LYS A 171 41.54 -32.57 -6.61
C LYS A 171 42.94 -32.03 -6.92
N GLN A 172 43.05 -30.81 -7.47
CA GLN A 172 44.35 -30.22 -7.83
C GLN A 172 44.93 -29.26 -6.78
N LEU A 173 44.16 -28.84 -5.77
CA LEU A 173 44.66 -27.98 -4.68
C LEU A 173 45.30 -28.73 -3.50
N THR A 174 45.58 -30.03 -3.64
CA THR A 174 46.28 -30.81 -2.61
C THR A 174 47.49 -31.50 -3.21
N MET A 175 48.52 -30.73 -3.54
CA MET A 175 49.90 -31.22 -3.53
C MET A 175 50.65 -30.47 -2.43
N PRO A 176 51.14 -31.14 -1.37
CA PRO A 176 52.03 -30.51 -0.41
C PRO A 176 53.37 -30.20 -1.09
N GLN A 177 53.85 -28.97 -0.92
CA GLN A 177 55.20 -28.56 -1.35
C GLN A 177 56.25 -29.36 -0.54
N PRO A 178 57.32 -29.87 -1.16
CA PRO A 178 58.41 -30.51 -0.42
C PRO A 178 59.18 -29.45 0.40
N PHE A 179 59.39 -29.73 1.69
CA PHE A 179 60.19 -28.89 2.58
C PHE A 179 61.68 -28.95 2.19
N PRO A 180 62.42 -27.83 2.28
CA PRO A 180 63.86 -27.83 2.02
C PRO A 180 64.62 -28.60 3.11
N GLU A 181 65.51 -29.48 2.67
CA GLU A 181 66.42 -30.29 3.46
C GLU A 181 67.45 -29.39 4.17
N VAL A 182 67.47 -29.43 5.50
CA VAL A 182 68.45 -28.71 6.33
C VAL A 182 69.72 -29.55 6.39
N VAL A 183 70.75 -29.15 5.65
CA VAL A 183 72.09 -29.72 5.76
C VAL A 183 72.85 -28.96 6.85
N SER A 184 73.47 -29.72 7.76
CA SER A 184 74.32 -29.26 8.87
C SER A 184 75.70 -28.77 8.41
#